data_AF-A0A3M8H548-F1
#
_entry.id   AF-A0A3M8H548-F1
#
_cell.length_a   1.000
_cell.length_b   1.000
_cell.length_c   1.000
_cell.angle_alpha   90.00
_cell.angle_beta   90.00
_cell.angle_gamma   90.00
#
_symmetry.space_group_name_H-M   'P 1'
#
loop_
_entity.id
_entity.type
_entity.pdbx_description
1 polymer ?
#
loop_
_entity_poly.entity_id
_entity_poly.type
_entity_poly.pdbx_seq_one_letter_code
_entity_poly.pdbx_strand_id
1 'polypeptide(L)'
;MNNNSISKAFAVLRAFIDEQPQWGVNELARYLQIPPSTLHRILTVLRDENILSVDEQTKRYKIGTELIRLSTKNIKNNREG
;
A
#
# COMPACT_ATOMS: atom_id res chain seq x y z
N MET A 1 -6.32 13.80 10.26
CA MET A 1 -5.96 12.38 10.05
C MET A 1 -5.49 11.80 11.38
N ASN A 2 -5.92 10.58 11.74
CA ASN A 2 -5.39 9.87 12.90
C ASN A 2 -3.86 9.76 12.78
N ASN A 3 -3.12 10.16 13.83
CA ASN A 3 -1.65 10.25 13.78
C ASN A 3 -0.93 8.89 13.93
N ASN A 4 -1.68 7.79 14.06
CA ASN A 4 -1.12 6.45 14.20
C ASN A 4 -0.66 5.89 12.83
N SER A 5 0.53 5.27 12.83
CA SER A 5 1.15 4.59 11.68
C SER A 5 0.24 3.58 10.98
N ILE A 6 -0.63 2.87 11.71
CA ILE A 6 -1.57 1.90 11.11
C ILE A 6 -2.57 2.62 10.19
N SER A 7 -3.18 3.71 10.65
CA SER A 7 -4.11 4.49 9.84
C SER A 7 -3.43 5.08 8.59
N LYS A 8 -2.17 5.50 8.72
CA LYS A 8 -1.37 5.98 7.58
C LYS A 8 -1.07 4.86 6.58
N ALA A 9 -0.76 3.65 7.05
CA ALA A 9 -0.57 2.50 6.17
C ALA A 9 -1.83 2.17 5.36
N PHE A 10 -3.02 2.20 5.99
CA PHE A 10 -4.27 2.02 5.24
C PHE A 10 -4.56 3.16 4.25
N ALA A 11 -4.19 4.40 4.58
CA ALA A 11 -4.30 5.51 3.62
C ALA A 11 -3.39 5.30 2.41
N VAL A 12 -2.17 4.80 2.62
CA VAL A 12 -1.25 4.39 1.55
C VAL A 12 -1.89 3.33 0.66
N LEU A 13 -2.41 2.24 1.25
CA LEU A 13 -3.03 1.16 0.47
C LEU A 13 -4.24 1.66 -0.36
N ARG A 14 -5.10 2.50 0.22
CA ARG A 14 -6.23 3.11 -0.50
C ARG A 14 -5.76 3.95 -1.68
N ALA A 15 -4.70 4.73 -1.55
CA ALA A 15 -4.17 5.51 -2.69
C ALA A 15 -3.74 4.61 -3.87
N PHE A 16 -3.30 3.38 -3.64
CA PHE A 16 -2.99 2.45 -4.73
C PHE A 16 -4.22 1.82 -5.38
N ILE A 17 -5.31 1.67 -4.61
CA ILE A 17 -6.52 0.95 -5.05
C ILE A 17 -7.53 1.92 -5.68
N ASP A 18 -7.76 3.05 -5.02
CA ASP A 18 -8.85 3.96 -5.32
C ASP A 18 -8.44 5.05 -6.32
N GLU A 19 -7.15 5.40 -6.39
CA GLU A 19 -6.66 6.56 -7.15
C GLU A 19 -5.84 6.16 -8.37
N GLN A 20 -4.71 5.48 -8.17
CA GLN A 20 -3.87 4.99 -9.27
C GLN A 20 -2.99 3.80 -8.84
N PRO A 21 -2.70 2.86 -9.74
CA PRO A 21 -2.07 1.59 -9.38
C PRO A 21 -0.58 1.70 -9.02
N GLN A 22 0.07 2.83 -9.32
CA GLN A 22 1.49 3.03 -9.12
C GLN A 22 1.82 4.42 -8.60
N TRP A 23 2.80 4.51 -7.70
CA TRP A 23 3.19 5.78 -7.10
C TRP A 23 4.71 5.93 -6.96
N GLY A 24 5.22 7.12 -7.25
CA GLY A 24 6.52 7.55 -6.75
C GLY A 24 6.43 8.02 -5.30
N VAL A 25 7.50 7.85 -4.51
CA VAL A 25 7.50 8.22 -3.07
C VAL A 25 7.14 9.70 -2.85
N ASN A 26 7.77 10.62 -3.58
CA ASN A 26 7.52 12.06 -3.43
C ASN A 26 6.15 12.50 -3.95
N GLU A 27 5.60 11.77 -4.91
CA GLU A 27 4.27 12.00 -5.46
C GLU A 27 3.21 11.62 -4.41
N LEU A 28 3.34 10.41 -3.85
CA LEU A 28 2.44 9.90 -2.83
C LEU A 28 2.54 10.68 -1.51
N ALA A 29 3.73 11.14 -1.13
CA ALA A 29 3.93 11.98 0.06
C ALA A 29 3.13 13.28 -0.03
N ARG A 30 3.15 13.92 -1.21
CA ARG A 30 2.38 15.14 -1.48
C ARG A 30 0.89 14.86 -1.48
N TYR A 31 0.47 13.79 -2.17
CA TYR A 31 -0.94 13.40 -2.25
C TYR A 31 -1.54 13.13 -0.85
N LEU A 32 -0.85 12.33 -0.03
CA LEU A 32 -1.32 11.98 1.32
C LEU A 32 -1.01 13.03 2.39
N GLN A 33 -0.26 14.08 2.05
CA GLN A 33 0.27 15.07 3.00
C GLN A 33 1.03 14.42 4.17
N ILE A 34 1.84 13.40 3.86
CA ILE A 34 2.68 12.67 4.83
C ILE A 34 4.14 13.07 4.61
N PRO A 35 4.92 13.35 5.69
CA PRO A 35 6.35 13.62 5.56
C PRO A 35 7.08 12.48 4.82
N PRO A 36 7.99 12.77 3.86
CA PRO A 36 8.67 11.76 3.06
C PRO A 36 9.38 10.67 3.89
N SER A 37 9.98 11.03 5.02
CA SER A 37 10.63 10.07 5.94
C SER A 37 9.63 9.09 6.56
N THR A 38 8.43 9.55 6.91
CA THR A 38 7.36 8.70 7.45
C THR A 38 6.80 7.80 6.35
N LEU A 39 6.54 8.35 5.17
CA LEU A 39 6.04 7.56 4.05
C LEU A 39 7.04 6.50 3.62
N HIS A 40 8.32 6.83 3.54
CA HIS A 40 9.38 5.87 3.19
C HIS A 40 9.40 4.68 4.15
N ARG A 41 9.29 4.92 5.47
CA ARG A 41 9.20 3.85 6.47
C ARG A 41 7.98 2.96 6.25
N ILE A 42 6.81 3.55 5.99
CA ILE A 42 5.58 2.80 5.72
C ILE A 42 5.73 1.95 4.46
N LEU A 43 6.20 2.54 3.36
CA LEU A 43 6.41 1.84 2.10
C LEU A 43 7.46 0.72 2.22
N THR A 44 8.51 0.94 3.00
CA THR A 44 9.54 -0.06 3.29
C THR A 44 8.93 -1.26 4.01
N VAL A 45 8.20 -1.03 5.11
CA VAL A 45 7.55 -2.11 5.86
C VAL A 45 6.56 -2.88 4.98
N LEU A 46 5.69 -2.19 4.24
CA LEU A 46 4.73 -2.85 3.36
C LEU A 46 5.40 -3.63 2.22
N ARG A 47 6.53 -3.15 1.71
CA ARG A 47 7.31 -3.87 0.71
C ARG A 47 7.99 -5.10 1.29
N ASP A 48 8.58 -4.99 2.47
CA ASP A 48 9.29 -6.09 3.13
C ASP A 48 8.30 -7.23 3.51
N GLU A 49 7.04 -6.88 3.78
CA GLU A 49 5.91 -7.81 3.96
C GLU A 49 5.28 -8.29 2.62
N ASN A 50 5.86 -7.93 1.47
CA ASN A 50 5.35 -8.24 0.11
C ASN A 50 3.94 -7.72 -0.21
N ILE A 51 3.39 -6.83 0.63
CA ILE A 51 2.11 -6.15 0.42
C ILE A 51 2.24 -5.13 -0.71
N LEU A 52 3.40 -4.47 -0.82
CA LEU A 52 3.80 -3.65 -1.96
C LEU A 52 5.00 -4.27 -2.68
N SER A 53 5.20 -3.89 -3.93
CA SER A 53 6.43 -4.15 -4.69
C SER A 53 6.94 -2.86 -5.30
N VAL A 54 8.24 -2.79 -5.60
CA VAL A 54 8.81 -1.70 -6.38
C VAL A 54 9.10 -2.21 -7.79
N ASP A 55 8.66 -1.45 -8.78
CA ASP A 55 8.98 -1.70 -10.17
C ASP A 55 10.43 -1.26 -10.45
N GLU A 56 11.28 -2.19 -10.89
CA GLU A 56 12.71 -1.93 -11.02
C GLU A 56 13.07 -0.93 -12.12
N GLN A 57 12.24 -0.82 -13.16
CA GLN A 57 12.47 0.08 -14.29
C GLN A 57 12.03 1.50 -13.95
N THR A 58 10.85 1.64 -13.35
CA THR A 58 10.24 2.96 -13.08
C THR A 58 10.53 3.49 -11.67
N LYS A 59 11.05 2.63 -10.77
CA LYS A 59 11.25 2.90 -9.34
C LYS A 59 9.97 3.34 -8.61
N ARG A 60 8.81 2.94 -9.13
CA ARG A 60 7.49 3.22 -8.55
C ARG A 60 7.01 2.04 -7.72
N TYR A 61 6.32 2.33 -6.63
CA TYR A 61 5.64 1.31 -5.83
C TYR A 61 4.34 0.89 -6.52
N LYS A 62 3.91 -0.36 -6.27
CA LYS A 62 2.64 -0.93 -6.73
C LYS A 62 2.18 -2.02 -5.75
N ILE A 63 0.92 -2.46 -5.85
CA ILE A 63 0.42 -3.60 -5.05
C ILE A 63 1.26 -4.86 -5.31
N GLY A 64 1.66 -5.52 -4.23
CA GLY A 64 2.41 -6.79 -4.23
C GLY A 64 1.49 -8.01 -4.20
N THR A 65 2.09 -9.18 -4.41
CA THR A 65 1.37 -10.45 -4.52
C THR A 65 0.74 -10.90 -3.21
N GLU A 66 1.31 -10.53 -2.06
CA GLU A 66 0.78 -10.96 -0.76
C GLU A 66 -0.59 -10.35 -0.47
N LEU A 67 -0.81 -9.08 -0.81
CA LEU A 67 -2.11 -8.45 -0.62
C LEU A 67 -3.21 -9.13 -1.45
N ILE A 68 -2.88 -9.52 -2.69
CA ILE A 68 -3.77 -10.25 -3.59
C ILE A 68 -4.08 -11.64 -3.04
N ARG A 69 -3.07 -12.32 -2.48
CA ARG A 69 -3.24 -13.63 -1.83
C ARG A 69 -4.17 -13.54 -0.61
N LEU A 70 -3.99 -12.52 0.23
CA LEU A 70 -4.81 -12.31 1.43
C LEU A 70 -6.27 -11.95 1.08
N SER A 71 -6.49 -11.13 0.05
CA SER A 71 -7.84 -10.73 -0.36
C SER A 71 -8.63 -11.90 -0.96
N THR A 72 -7.99 -12.75 -1.74
CA THR A 72 -8.62 -13.91 -2.40
C THR A 72 -8.88 -15.07 -1.43
N LYS A 73 -8.03 -15.25 -0.41
CA LYS A 73 -8.16 -16.37 0.55
C LYS A 73 -9.43 -16.30 1.41
N ASN A 74 -10.00 -15.11 1.64
CA ASN A 74 -11.20 -14.92 2.45
C ASN A 74 -12.53 -15.03 1.67
N ILE A 75 -12.50 -15.02 0.33
CA ILE A 75 -13.72 -15.13 -0.51
C ILE A 75 -14.26 -16.58 -0.54
N LYS A 76 -13.54 -17.54 0.06
CA LYS A 76 -13.97 -18.95 0.15
C LYS A 76 -14.86 -19.31 1.36
N ASN A 77 -15.21 -18.38 2.25
CA ASN A 77 -15.94 -18.70 3.50
C ASN A 77 -17.36 -18.14 3.66
N ASN A 78 -18.01 -17.60 2.61
CA ASN A 78 -19.42 -17.14 2.68
C ASN A 78 -20.33 -17.79 1.61
N ARG A 79 -20.20 -19.10 1.38
CA ARG A 79 -21.14 -19.90 0.57
C ARG A 79 -21.65 -21.17 1.28
N GLU A 80 -21.67 -21.15 2.60
CA GLU A 80 -22.49 -22.09 3.39
C GLU A 80 -23.26 -21.28 4.43
N GLY A 81 -24.59 -21.19 4.22
CA GLY A 81 -25.53 -20.39 5.00
C GLY A 81 -26.62 -19.80 4.12
#